data_AF-A0AAV0MFP6-F1
#
_entry.id   AF-A0AAV0MFP6-F1
#
_cell.length_a   1.000
_cell.length_b   1.000
_cell.length_c   1.000
_cell.angle_alpha   90.00
_cell.angle_beta   90.00
_cell.angle_gamma   90.00
#
_symmetry.space_group_name_H-M   'P 1'
#
loop_
_entity.id
_entity.type
_entity.pdbx_description
1 polymer ?
#
loop_
_entity_poly.entity_id
_entity_poly.type
_entity_poly.pdbx_seq_one_letter_code
_entity_poly.pdbx_strand_id
1 'polypeptide(L)'
;MNCVNQKINIIITRIINPYMHLNILAEFIAEQLKNRISFRKARKKAIELTEQTDTKGIQGRVPLQTIRANIDYCSYTVKTIYGVLGKFFWIFIDED
;
A
#
# COMPACT_ATOMS: atom_id res chain seq x y z
N MET A 1 21.03 -8.16 -33.45
CA MET A 1 19.90 -7.83 -32.57
C MET A 1 19.83 -6.32 -32.47
N ASN A 2 18.77 -5.71 -33.00
CA ASN A 2 18.65 -4.25 -33.09
C ASN A 2 18.14 -3.70 -31.76
N CYS A 3 19.04 -3.09 -30.99
CA CYS A 3 18.67 -2.28 -29.83
C CYS A 3 18.18 -0.92 -30.36
N VAL A 4 16.86 -0.78 -30.53
CA VAL A 4 16.25 0.48 -31.00
C VAL A 4 16.32 1.48 -29.85
N ASN A 5 16.96 2.63 -30.11
CA ASN A 5 17.07 3.74 -29.18
C ASN A 5 15.72 4.47 -29.07
N GLN A 6 14.75 3.84 -28.39
CA GLN A 6 13.41 4.39 -28.18
C GLN A 6 13.47 5.42 -27.06
N LYS A 7 13.07 6.66 -27.39
CA LYS A 7 13.02 7.77 -26.45
C LYS A 7 11.84 7.56 -25.50
N ILE A 8 12.10 7.08 -24.29
CA ILE A 8 11.09 6.89 -23.24
C ILE A 8 10.77 8.25 -22.64
N ASN A 9 9.50 8.64 -22.66
CA ASN A 9 9.02 9.85 -21.99
C ASN A 9 8.54 9.48 -20.58
N ILE A 10 9.16 10.07 -19.56
CA ILE A 10 8.84 9.82 -18.16
C ILE A 10 8.19 11.09 -17.62
N ILE A 11 6.95 10.97 -17.13
CA ILE A 11 6.18 12.08 -16.55
C ILE A 11 6.16 11.89 -15.03
N ILE A 12 6.60 12.90 -14.29
CA ILE A 12 6.58 12.90 -12.83
C ILE A 12 5.35 13.68 -12.38
N THR A 13 4.38 12.98 -11.79
CA THR A 13 3.19 13.59 -11.19
C THR A 13 3.37 13.70 -9.68
N ARG A 14 3.02 14.87 -9.12
CA ARG A 14 3.04 15.06 -7.66
C ARG A 14 1.72 14.59 -7.07
N ILE A 15 1.81 13.71 -6.09
CA ILE A 15 0.66 13.20 -5.33
C ILE A 15 0.44 14.14 -4.13
N ILE A 16 -0.80 14.62 -3.97
CA ILE A 16 -1.17 15.56 -2.90
C ILE A 16 -1.17 14.85 -1.53
N ASN A 17 -1.74 13.64 -1.48
CA ASN A 17 -1.71 12.79 -0.29
C ASN A 17 -1.18 11.38 -0.63
N PRO A 18 0.06 11.04 -0.24
CA PRO A 18 0.68 9.75 -0.59
C PRO A 18 0.02 8.56 0.13
N TYR A 19 -0.59 8.78 1.30
CA TYR A 19 -1.09 7.69 2.14
C TYR A 19 -2.45 7.14 1.67
N MET A 20 -3.15 7.86 0.78
CA MET A 20 -4.35 7.34 0.11
C MET A 20 -4.05 6.14 -0.81
N HIS A 21 -2.86 6.08 -1.39
CA HIS A 21 -2.53 5.05 -2.37
C HIS A 21 -1.90 3.82 -1.72
N LEU A 22 -2.48 2.67 -2.00
CA LEU A 22 -2.09 1.42 -1.38
C LEU A 22 -0.66 0.98 -1.72
N ASN A 23 -0.17 1.28 -2.92
CA ASN A 23 1.20 0.98 -3.33
C ASN A 23 2.24 1.73 -2.49
N ILE A 24 1.97 3.00 -2.17
CA ILE A 24 2.86 3.84 -1.37
C ILE A 24 2.82 3.39 0.09
N LEU A 25 1.63 3.08 0.61
CA LEU A 25 1.47 2.55 1.97
C LEU A 25 2.19 1.20 2.14
N ALA A 26 2.13 0.33 1.13
CA ALA A 26 2.83 -0.96 1.13
C ALA A 26 4.36 -0.75 1.14
N GLU A 27 4.87 0.20 0.37
CA GLU A 27 6.29 0.55 0.36
C GLU A 27 6.74 1.12 1.71
N PHE A 28 5.94 2.00 2.33
CA PHE A 28 6.20 2.51 3.67
C PHE A 28 6.31 1.39 4.70
N ILE A 29 5.38 0.43 4.70
CA ILE A 29 5.43 -0.71 5.63
C ILE A 29 6.65 -1.60 5.36
N ALA A 30 6.99 -1.82 4.08
CA ALA A 30 8.19 -2.56 3.72
C ALA A 30 9.46 -1.86 4.23
N GLU A 31 9.51 -0.54 4.18
CA GLU A 31 10.59 0.25 4.75
C GLU A 31 10.65 0.11 6.28
N GLN A 32 9.52 0.20 6.98
CA GLN A 32 9.49 -0.01 8.43
C GLN A 32 10.00 -1.41 8.81
N LEU A 33 9.64 -2.43 8.02
CA LEU A 33 10.09 -3.80 8.23
C LEU A 33 11.59 -4.00 7.94
N LYS A 34 12.14 -3.31 6.93
CA LYS A 34 13.59 -3.25 6.68
C LYS A 34 14.32 -2.61 7.86
N ASN A 35 13.73 -1.56 8.43
CA ASN A 35 14.23 -0.85 9.61
C ASN A 35 13.98 -1.60 10.94
N ARG A 36 13.70 -2.92 10.89
CA ARG A 36 13.51 -3.82 12.05
C ARG A 36 12.34 -3.44 12.97
N ILE A 37 11.36 -2.68 12.48
CA ILE A 37 10.13 -2.40 13.24
C ILE A 37 9.22 -3.62 13.13
N SER A 38 8.61 -4.03 14.24
CA SER A 38 7.66 -5.14 14.23
C SER A 38 6.44 -4.81 13.37
N PHE A 39 5.93 -5.81 12.65
CA PHE A 39 4.82 -5.63 11.71
C PHE A 39 3.58 -4.97 12.34
N ARG A 40 3.23 -5.35 13.58
CA ARG A 40 2.12 -4.75 14.32
C ARG A 40 2.31 -3.25 14.54
N LYS A 41 3.53 -2.81 14.84
CA LYS A 41 3.88 -1.39 15.02
C LYS A 41 3.84 -0.64 13.69
N ALA A 42 4.45 -1.22 12.65
CA ALA A 42 4.44 -0.65 11.30
C ALA A 42 3.01 -0.45 10.76
N ARG A 43 2.15 -1.45 10.94
CA ARG A 43 0.73 -1.36 10.57
C ARG A 43 -0.02 -0.30 11.38
N LYS A 44 0.17 -0.26 12.70
CA LYS A 44 -0.51 0.72 13.56
C LYS A 44 -0.17 2.15 13.12
N LYS A 45 1.11 2.40 12.82
CA LYS A 45 1.58 3.68 12.30
C LYS A 45 1.00 3.99 10.92
N ALA A 46 0.90 2.99 10.04
CA ALA A 46 0.27 3.16 8.73
C ALA A 46 -1.20 3.56 8.84
N ILE A 47 -1.96 2.90 9.72
CA ILE A 47 -3.37 3.23 10.00
C ILE A 47 -3.50 4.65 10.55
N GLU A 48 -2.67 5.01 11.52
CA GLU A 48 -2.68 6.35 12.13
C GLU A 48 -2.43 7.45 11.09
N LEU A 49 -1.48 7.25 10.17
CA LEU A 49 -1.19 8.21 9.10
C LEU A 49 -2.36 8.37 8.10
N THR A 50 -3.11 7.30 7.86
CA THR A 50 -4.26 7.30 6.95
C THR A 50 -5.57 7.77 7.60
N GLU A 51 -5.71 7.57 8.91
CA GLU A 51 -6.81 8.12 9.70
C GLU A 51 -6.74 9.65 9.76
N GLN A 52 -5.54 10.23 9.80
CA GLN A 52 -5.33 11.67 9.72
C GLN A 52 -5.79 12.28 8.39
N THR A 53 -5.97 11.46 7.35
CA THR A 53 -6.34 11.92 6.02
C THR A 53 -7.78 11.54 5.63
N ASP A 54 -8.65 11.33 6.62
CA ASP A 54 -10.09 11.05 6.48
C ASP A 54 -10.44 9.81 5.63
N THR A 55 -9.54 8.81 5.54
CA THR A 55 -9.84 7.54 4.85
C THR A 55 -10.26 6.45 5.84
N LYS A 56 -11.55 6.06 5.83
CA LYS A 56 -12.14 5.07 6.75
C LYS A 56 -11.79 3.60 6.44
N GLY A 57 -11.05 3.32 5.36
CA GLY A 57 -11.08 2.03 4.66
C GLY A 57 -9.99 0.98 4.94
N ILE A 58 -9.05 1.15 5.88
CA ILE A 58 -7.92 0.20 6.07
C ILE A 58 -8.23 -0.92 7.08
N GLN A 59 -9.49 -1.08 7.47
CA GLN A 59 -9.88 -2.21 8.30
C GLN A 59 -9.90 -3.48 7.45
N GLY A 60 -8.96 -4.39 7.71
CA GLY A 60 -8.81 -5.68 7.01
C GLY A 60 -9.95 -6.68 7.22
N ARG A 61 -11.20 -6.22 7.37
CA ARG A 61 -12.40 -7.01 7.51
C ARG A 61 -13.38 -6.59 6.41
N VAL A 62 -13.47 -7.41 5.37
CA VAL A 62 -14.46 -7.23 4.31
C VAL A 62 -15.85 -7.56 4.90
N PRO A 63 -16.85 -6.66 4.83
CA PRO A 63 -18.21 -6.99 5.22
C PRO A 63 -18.78 -8.04 4.26
N LEU A 64 -19.35 -9.13 4.81
CA LEU A 64 -19.92 -10.26 4.06
C LEU A 64 -21.05 -9.88 3.09
N GLN A 65 -21.61 -8.68 3.19
CA GLN A 65 -22.79 -8.23 2.44
C GLN A 65 -22.49 -7.31 1.25
N THR A 66 -21.23 -6.95 0.96
CA THR A 66 -20.91 -5.92 -0.05
C THR A 66 -20.08 -6.44 -1.21
N ILE A 67 -20.69 -7.26 -2.08
CA ILE A 67 -20.05 -7.75 -3.34
C ILE A 67 -19.83 -6.59 -4.35
N ARG A 68 -20.44 -5.41 -4.14
CA ARG A 68 -20.32 -4.22 -5.00
C ARG A 68 -19.31 -3.16 -4.52
N ALA A 69 -18.51 -3.49 -3.52
CA ALA A 69 -17.48 -2.59 -3.00
C ALA A 69 -16.33 -2.43 -4.01
N ASN A 70 -15.90 -1.19 -4.26
CA ASN A 70 -14.62 -0.96 -4.94
C ASN A 70 -13.48 -1.25 -3.95
N ILE A 71 -12.89 -2.44 -4.03
CA ILE A 71 -11.82 -2.88 -3.14
C ILE A 71 -10.51 -2.88 -3.92
N ASP A 72 -9.61 -1.99 -3.53
CA ASP A 72 -8.23 -2.03 -4.00
C ASP A 72 -7.39 -2.97 -3.14
N TYR A 73 -6.59 -3.81 -3.81
CA TYR A 73 -5.75 -4.80 -3.16
C TYR A 73 -4.29 -4.69 -3.58
N CYS A 74 -3.38 -4.92 -2.64
CA CYS A 74 -1.95 -4.94 -2.91
C CYS A 74 -1.29 -6.04 -2.10
N SER A 75 -0.52 -6.88 -2.78
CA SER A 75 0.34 -7.88 -2.16
C SER A 75 1.78 -7.39 -2.22
N TYR A 76 2.45 -7.33 -1.07
CA TYR A 76 3.86 -6.96 -1.01
C TYR A 76 4.66 -8.03 -0.27
N THR A 77 5.74 -8.46 -0.90
CA THR A 77 6.66 -9.45 -0.34
C THR A 77 7.87 -8.74 0.26
N VAL A 78 8.00 -8.81 1.58
CA VAL A 78 9.12 -8.17 2.29
C VAL A 78 10.14 -9.23 2.70
N LYS A 79 11.39 -9.03 2.28
CA LYS A 79 12.52 -9.82 2.78
C LYS A 79 12.99 -9.22 4.11
N THR A 80 12.76 -9.94 5.19
CA THR A 80 13.25 -9.60 6.53
C THR A 80 14.45 -10.49 6.89
N ILE A 81 15.16 -10.13 7.95
CA ILE A 81 16.26 -10.97 8.49
C ILE A 81 15.79 -12.38 8.90
N TYR A 82 14.49 -12.56 9.19
CA TYR A 82 13.88 -13.82 9.59
C TYR A 82 13.30 -14.62 8.41
N GLY A 83 13.44 -14.11 7.18
CA GLY A 83 12.89 -14.73 5.98
C GLY A 83 11.95 -13.82 5.22
N VAL A 84 11.20 -14.41 4.29
CA VAL A 84 10.33 -13.71 3.34
C VAL A 84 8.90 -13.69 3.88
N LEU A 85 8.35 -12.50 4.13
CA LEU A 85 6.99 -12.32 4.60
C LEU A 85 6.13 -11.70 3.49
N GLY A 86 5.15 -12.45 2.99
CA GLY A 86 4.13 -11.93 2.08
C GLY A 86 2.99 -11.28 2.86
N LYS A 87 2.66 -10.02 2.55
CA LYS A 87 1.54 -9.33 3.18
C LYS A 87 0.55 -8.82 2.15
N PHE A 88 -0.73 -9.12 2.39
CA PHE A 88 -1.86 -8.63 1.62
C PHE A 88 -2.51 -7.48 2.38
N PHE A 89 -2.65 -6.34 1.71
CA PHE A 89 -3.41 -5.19 2.16
C PHE A 89 -4.62 -5.02 1.24
N TRP A 90 -5.74 -4.68 1.86
CA TRP A 90 -7.01 -4.42 1.19
C TRP A 90 -7.49 -3.08 1.73
N ILE A 91 -7.85 -2.18 0.82
CA ILE A 91 -8.46 -0.89 1.14
C ILE A 91 -9.84 -0.87 0.51
N PHE A 92 -10.80 -0.47 1.34
CA PHE A 92 -12.14 -0.15 0.88
C PHE A 92 -12.16 1.29 0.41
N ILE A 93 -12.47 1.50 -0.87
CA ILE A 93 -12.70 2.83 -1.42
C ILE A 93 -14.21 3.03 -1.39
N ASP A 94 -14.64 3.91 -0.50
CA ASP A 94 -15.98 4.51 -0.59
C ASP A 94 -15.93 5.54 -1.72
N GLU A 95 -16.65 5.28 -2.81
CA GLU A 95 -17.05 6.34 -3.72
C GLU A 95 -18.17 7.12 -3.04
N ASP A 96 -17.87 8.36 -2.60
CA ASP A 96 -18.91 9.37 -2.33
C ASP A 96 -19.48 9.91 -3.66
#